data_AF-A0A2R6JII4-F1
#
_entry.id   AF-A0A2R6JII4-F1
#
_cell.length_a   1.000
_cell.length_b   1.000
_cell.length_c   1.000
_cell.angle_alpha   90.00
_cell.angle_beta   90.00
_cell.angle_gamma   90.00
#
_symmetry.space_group_name_H-M   'P 1'
#
loop_
_entity.id
_entity.type
_entity.pdbx_description
1 polymer ?
#
loop_
_entity_poly.entity_id
_entity_poly.type
_entity_poly.pdbx_seq_one_letter_code
_entity_poly.pdbx_strand_id
1 'polypeptide(L)'
;MQRNVSTTVRVKLHSLTNRKADLLVCEYEAFQTEVHGGDADLYSATKQQASKVQRQKDPNEDTKQPVVLRNDVLDIAYDEDTVLSSWWMKVPVYDPKQGQGNSIWCPAHVPHKDEQLVREGDIRDSELVRRDGNWYVHLVVKRSVTVQDEYDDVLAIDMGARWVATCAFLSDRKTTFYGE
;
A
#
# COMPACT_ATOMS: atom_id res chain seq x y z
N MET A 1 -24.03 -3.00 13.46
CA MET A 1 -23.11 -4.17 13.30
C MET A 1 -21.63 -3.76 13.16
N GLN A 2 -20.65 -4.47 13.75
CA GLN A 2 -19.22 -4.23 13.44
C GLN A 2 -18.78 -4.96 12.18
N ARG A 3 -18.10 -4.27 11.26
CA ARG A 3 -17.48 -4.86 10.07
C ARG A 3 -16.00 -4.56 10.04
N ASN A 4 -15.21 -5.56 9.66
CA ASN A 4 -13.80 -5.37 9.35
C ASN A 4 -13.67 -4.91 7.90
N VAL A 5 -12.99 -3.79 7.70
CA VAL A 5 -12.69 -3.25 6.36
C VAL A 5 -11.19 -3.10 6.20
N SER A 6 -10.70 -3.36 4.99
CA SER A 6 -9.32 -3.11 4.60
C SER A 6 -9.30 -1.98 3.58
N THR A 7 -8.33 -1.08 3.68
CA THR A 7 -8.13 0.03 2.75
C THR A 7 -6.65 0.16 2.45
N THR A 8 -6.32 0.49 1.20
CA THR A 8 -4.94 0.73 0.77
C THR A 8 -4.67 2.23 0.79
N VAL A 9 -3.69 2.64 1.58
CA VAL A 9 -3.19 4.01 1.65
C VAL A 9 -1.91 4.11 0.80
N ARG A 10 -1.88 5.06 -0.13
CA ARG A 10 -0.69 5.28 -0.97
C ARG A 10 0.29 6.20 -0.25
N VAL A 11 1.27 5.60 0.43
CA VAL A 11 2.33 6.31 1.15
C VAL A 11 3.48 6.59 0.20
N LYS A 12 3.87 7.86 0.01
CA LYS A 12 5.01 8.22 -0.87
C LYS A 12 6.30 8.24 -0.04
N LEU A 13 7.35 7.57 -0.50
CA LEU A 13 8.69 7.74 0.08
C LEU A 13 9.35 8.97 -0.53
N HIS A 14 9.95 9.81 0.28
CA HIS A 14 10.57 11.07 -0.17
C HIS A 14 11.91 11.32 0.51
N SER A 15 12.64 12.32 0.00
CA SER A 15 13.93 12.78 0.55
C SER A 15 14.92 11.64 0.83
N LEU A 16 14.95 10.64 -0.05
CA LEU A 16 15.83 9.49 0.07
C LEU A 16 17.27 9.93 -0.18
N THR A 17 18.19 9.46 0.68
CA THR A 17 19.62 9.54 0.34
C THR A 17 19.92 8.59 -0.82
N ASN A 18 21.00 8.86 -1.58
CA ASN A 18 21.42 7.98 -2.67
C ASN A 18 21.50 6.52 -2.21
N ARG A 19 22.10 6.28 -1.04
CA ARG A 19 22.17 4.93 -0.45
C ARG A 19 20.80 4.28 -0.24
N LYS A 20 19.81 5.00 0.28
CA LYS A 20 18.46 4.45 0.50
C LYS A 20 17.77 4.16 -0.83
N ALA A 21 17.90 5.07 -1.80
CA ALA A 21 17.36 4.88 -3.14
C ALA A 21 17.98 3.65 -3.82
N ASP A 22 19.31 3.49 -3.75
CA ASP A 22 20.04 2.35 -4.31
C ASP A 22 19.58 1.02 -3.67
N LEU A 23 19.42 0.98 -2.34
CA LEU A 23 18.94 -0.22 -1.64
C LEU A 23 17.51 -0.60 -2.07
N LEU A 24 16.61 0.37 -2.25
CA LEU A 24 15.27 0.10 -2.77
C LEU A 24 15.30 -0.39 -4.22
N VAL A 25 16.17 0.17 -5.06
CA VAL A 25 16.36 -0.30 -6.44
C VAL A 25 16.88 -1.74 -6.46
N CYS A 26 17.93 -2.04 -5.68
CA CYS A 26 18.49 -3.38 -5.58
C CYS A 26 17.43 -4.41 -5.15
N GLU A 27 16.70 -4.12 -4.07
CA GLU A 27 15.64 -5.00 -3.57
C GLU A 27 14.55 -5.21 -4.63
N TYR A 28 14.14 -4.13 -5.31
CA TYR A 28 13.11 -4.18 -6.33
C TYR A 28 13.52 -5.00 -7.55
N GLU A 29 14.70 -4.73 -8.12
CA GLU A 29 15.21 -5.46 -9.29
C GLU A 29 15.48 -6.92 -8.97
N ALA A 30 16.01 -7.23 -7.79
CA ALA A 30 16.18 -8.61 -7.33
C ALA A 30 14.83 -9.34 -7.20
N PHE A 31 13.80 -8.66 -6.68
CA PHE A 31 12.45 -9.21 -6.65
C PHE A 31 11.90 -9.45 -8.06
N GLN A 32 12.16 -8.55 -9.02
CA GLN A 32 11.76 -8.76 -10.42
C GLN A 32 12.44 -10.01 -11.01
N THR A 33 13.73 -10.21 -10.73
CA THR A 33 14.46 -11.40 -11.19
C THR A 33 13.83 -12.69 -10.65
N GLU A 34 13.51 -12.73 -9.36
CA GLU A 34 12.94 -13.91 -8.70
C GLU A 34 11.52 -14.25 -9.16
N VAL A 35 10.65 -13.24 -9.37
CA VAL A 35 9.28 -13.51 -9.87
C VAL A 35 9.29 -14.06 -11.29
N HIS A 36 10.37 -13.85 -12.04
CA HIS A 36 10.60 -14.35 -13.39
C HIS A 36 11.51 -15.59 -13.43
N GLY A 37 11.76 -16.22 -12.28
CA GLY A 37 12.48 -17.50 -12.18
C GLY A 37 14.00 -17.43 -12.21
N GLY A 38 14.58 -16.24 -12.08
CA GLY A 38 16.00 -16.09 -11.76
C GLY A 38 16.30 -16.32 -10.28
N ASP A 39 17.58 -16.23 -9.94
CA ASP A 39 18.08 -16.31 -8.57
C ASP A 39 18.83 -15.01 -8.24
N ALA A 40 18.37 -14.32 -7.20
CA ALA A 40 18.90 -13.04 -6.76
C ALA A 40 18.96 -12.94 -5.23
N ASP A 41 19.86 -12.09 -4.75
CA ASP A 41 19.97 -11.75 -3.35
C ASP A 41 19.04 -10.57 -3.02
N LEU A 42 17.97 -10.88 -2.28
CA LEU A 42 17.00 -9.94 -1.73
C LEU A 42 16.65 -10.36 -0.30
N TYR A 43 15.87 -9.53 0.40
CA TYR A 43 15.50 -9.84 1.77
C TYR A 43 14.77 -11.21 1.85
N SER A 44 15.06 -12.00 2.88
CA SER A 44 14.59 -13.40 2.91
C SER A 44 13.05 -13.52 2.87
N ALA A 45 12.33 -12.61 3.54
CA ALA A 45 10.88 -12.57 3.50
C ALA A 45 10.34 -12.12 2.13
N THR A 46 11.01 -11.21 1.44
CA THR A 46 10.59 -10.77 0.09
C THR A 46 10.87 -11.85 -0.94
N LYS A 47 11.99 -12.57 -0.86
CA LYS A 47 12.28 -13.77 -1.68
C LYS A 47 11.17 -14.82 -1.58
N GLN A 48 10.73 -15.12 -0.36
CA GLN A 48 9.61 -16.06 -0.14
C GLN A 48 8.32 -15.60 -0.82
N GLN A 49 8.04 -14.29 -0.81
CA GLN A 49 6.87 -13.74 -1.50
C GLN A 49 7.04 -13.74 -3.01
N ALA A 50 8.24 -13.46 -3.53
CA ALA A 50 8.54 -13.53 -4.96
C ALA A 50 8.27 -14.94 -5.51
N SER A 51 8.74 -15.98 -4.83
CA SER A 51 8.48 -17.38 -5.23
C SER A 51 6.98 -17.73 -5.21
N LYS A 52 6.20 -17.16 -4.28
CA LYS A 52 4.73 -17.35 -4.27
C LYS A 52 4.08 -16.65 -5.46
N VAL A 53 4.49 -15.41 -5.74
CA VAL A 53 4.01 -14.64 -6.90
C VAL A 53 4.31 -15.38 -8.20
N GLN A 54 5.54 -15.85 -8.38
CA GLN A 54 5.94 -16.67 -9.53
C GLN A 54 5.01 -17.88 -9.70
N ARG A 55 4.84 -18.69 -8.65
CA ARG A 55 4.04 -19.94 -8.73
C ARG A 55 2.55 -19.71 -8.94
N GLN A 56 2.01 -18.61 -8.41
CA GLN A 56 0.56 -18.37 -8.42
C GLN A 56 0.11 -17.49 -9.58
N LYS A 57 0.91 -16.50 -9.95
CA LYS A 57 0.57 -15.53 -10.99
C LYS A 57 1.24 -15.85 -12.32
N ASP A 58 2.37 -16.54 -12.31
CA ASP A 58 3.21 -16.82 -13.49
C ASP A 58 3.34 -15.58 -14.40
N PRO A 59 3.92 -14.49 -13.86
CA PRO A 59 3.87 -13.20 -14.54
C PRO A 59 4.63 -13.25 -15.87
N ASN A 60 4.06 -12.64 -16.91
CA ASN A 60 4.77 -12.46 -18.18
C ASN A 60 6.07 -11.68 -17.96
N GLU A 61 7.13 -12.00 -18.70
CA GLU A 61 8.47 -11.40 -18.56
C GLU A 61 8.46 -9.86 -18.64
N ASP A 62 7.57 -9.29 -19.47
CA ASP A 62 7.43 -7.84 -19.66
C ASP A 62 6.65 -7.13 -18.54
N THR A 63 6.10 -7.88 -17.58
CA THR A 63 5.32 -7.32 -16.47
C THR A 63 6.18 -7.12 -15.24
N LYS A 64 6.15 -5.89 -14.71
CA LYS A 64 6.77 -5.58 -13.43
C LYS A 64 5.78 -5.84 -12.29
N GLN A 65 6.23 -6.55 -11.27
CA GLN A 65 5.43 -6.90 -10.10
C GLN A 65 5.72 -5.95 -8.93
N PRO A 66 4.72 -5.58 -8.12
CA PRO A 66 4.96 -4.92 -6.85
C PRO A 66 5.74 -5.85 -5.91
N VAL A 67 6.66 -5.31 -5.13
CA VAL A 67 7.39 -6.09 -4.12
C VAL A 67 6.46 -6.26 -2.93
N VAL A 68 6.09 -7.50 -2.65
CA VAL A 68 5.21 -7.84 -1.53
C VAL A 68 6.02 -7.78 -0.23
N LEU A 69 5.63 -6.87 0.65
CA LEU A 69 6.20 -6.65 1.97
C LEU A 69 5.32 -7.32 3.03
N ARG A 70 5.92 -8.21 3.83
CA ARG A 70 5.22 -8.92 4.91
C ARG A 70 5.07 -8.01 6.15
N ASN A 71 3.89 -8.01 6.76
CA ASN A 71 3.52 -7.05 7.80
C ASN A 71 4.37 -7.11 9.08
N ASP A 72 5.06 -8.20 9.33
CA ASP A 72 5.95 -8.41 10.47
C ASP A 72 7.36 -7.82 10.27
N VAL A 73 7.74 -7.45 9.05
CA VAL A 73 9.08 -6.89 8.73
C VAL A 73 9.03 -5.45 8.23
N LEU A 74 7.84 -4.94 7.88
CA LEU A 74 7.60 -3.53 7.58
C LEU A 74 6.98 -2.83 8.79
N ASP A 75 7.15 -1.52 8.86
CA ASP A 75 6.59 -0.71 9.95
C ASP A 75 6.37 0.73 9.47
N ILE A 76 5.51 1.48 10.16
CA ILE A 76 5.33 2.91 9.94
C ILE A 76 5.25 3.63 11.28
N ALA A 77 6.09 4.64 11.45
CA ALA A 77 6.18 5.42 12.67
C ALA A 77 5.74 6.86 12.41
N TYR A 78 5.12 7.46 13.41
CA TYR A 78 4.83 8.89 13.46
C TYR A 78 5.66 9.55 14.57
N ASP A 79 6.34 10.63 14.22
CA ASP A 79 7.14 11.45 15.13
C ASP A 79 7.13 12.91 14.65
N GLU A 80 6.37 13.76 15.33
CA GLU A 80 6.21 15.18 14.98
C GLU A 80 7.45 16.04 15.26
N ASP A 81 8.40 15.55 16.06
CA ASP A 81 9.60 16.29 16.43
C ASP A 81 10.70 16.20 15.35
N THR A 82 10.51 15.36 14.33
CA THR A 82 11.48 15.18 13.26
C THR A 82 11.35 16.22 12.16
N VAL A 83 12.45 16.93 11.89
CA VAL A 83 12.49 18.06 10.94
C VAL A 83 12.17 17.66 9.49
N LEU A 84 12.56 16.44 9.07
CA LEU A 84 12.47 16.03 7.66
C LEU A 84 11.08 15.52 7.26
N SER A 85 10.39 14.83 8.16
CA SER A 85 9.09 14.22 7.91
C SER A 85 8.51 13.70 9.21
N SER A 86 7.24 14.00 9.51
CA SER A 86 6.57 13.43 10.68
C SER A 86 6.27 11.94 10.54
N TRP A 87 6.38 11.37 9.34
CA TRP A 87 6.11 9.96 9.07
C TRP A 87 7.36 9.27 8.53
N TRP A 88 7.61 8.05 9.02
CA TRP A 88 8.76 7.23 8.66
C TRP A 88 8.31 5.81 8.34
N MET A 89 8.68 5.31 7.18
CA MET A 89 8.38 3.95 6.72
C MET A 89 9.61 3.07 6.87
N LYS A 90 9.52 1.98 7.61
CA LYS A 90 10.53 0.92 7.63
C LYS A 90 10.29 -0.03 6.46
N VAL A 91 11.28 -0.16 5.59
CA VAL A 91 11.24 -1.06 4.44
C VAL A 91 12.35 -2.11 4.59
N PRO A 92 12.03 -3.42 4.53
CA PRO A 92 13.04 -4.47 4.50
C PRO A 92 13.79 -4.45 3.17
N VAL A 93 15.11 -4.56 3.22
CA VAL A 93 15.99 -4.56 2.04
C VAL A 93 17.19 -5.47 2.28
N TYR A 94 17.74 -6.08 1.25
CA TYR A 94 19.06 -6.68 1.29
C TYR A 94 20.14 -5.60 1.16
N ASP A 95 21.20 -5.67 1.97
CA ASP A 95 22.38 -4.79 1.82
C ASP A 95 23.53 -5.58 1.20
N PRO A 96 23.82 -5.40 -0.10
CA PRO A 96 24.89 -6.11 -0.79
C PRO A 96 26.28 -5.87 -0.20
N LYS A 97 26.49 -4.73 0.49
CA LYS A 97 27.79 -4.44 1.14
C LYS A 97 27.99 -5.25 2.41
N GLN A 98 26.91 -5.64 3.07
CA GLN A 98 26.94 -6.46 4.28
C GLN A 98 26.66 -7.94 4.00
N GLY A 99 26.15 -8.26 2.81
CA GLY A 99 25.81 -9.63 2.42
C GLY A 99 24.61 -10.22 3.19
N GLN A 100 23.76 -9.36 3.78
CA GLN A 100 22.65 -9.78 4.64
C GLN A 100 21.43 -8.87 4.53
N GLY A 101 20.29 -9.38 4.99
CA GLY A 101 19.06 -8.61 5.13
C GLY A 101 19.20 -7.50 6.17
N ASN A 102 18.60 -6.35 5.90
CA ASN A 102 18.55 -5.17 6.74
C ASN A 102 17.15 -4.52 6.65
N SER A 103 16.95 -3.39 7.31
CA SER A 103 15.79 -2.54 7.11
C SER A 103 16.22 -1.08 7.11
N ILE A 104 15.59 -0.28 6.27
CA ILE A 104 15.84 1.16 6.19
C ILE A 104 14.60 1.94 6.58
N TRP A 105 14.78 3.00 7.36
CA TRP A 105 13.74 3.98 7.64
C TRP A 105 13.76 5.07 6.58
N CYS A 106 12.67 5.22 5.85
CA CYS A 106 12.50 6.19 4.77
C CYS A 106 11.50 7.28 5.21
N PRO A 107 11.82 8.57 5.00
CA PRO A 107 10.83 9.63 5.17
C PRO A 107 9.63 9.37 4.25
N ALA A 108 8.44 9.57 4.79
CA ALA A 108 7.20 9.18 4.14
C ALA A 108 6.15 10.31 4.17
N HIS A 109 5.36 10.42 3.12
CA HIS A 109 4.15 11.23 3.11
C HIS A 109 2.94 10.30 3.17
N VAL A 110 2.23 10.36 4.30
CA VAL A 110 0.89 9.80 4.45
C VAL A 110 -0.12 10.89 4.08
N PRO A 111 -1.11 10.62 3.22
CA PRO A 111 -2.15 11.60 2.91
C PRO A 111 -2.91 12.02 4.16
N HIS A 112 -3.15 13.33 4.34
CA HIS A 112 -3.78 13.86 5.55
C HIS A 112 -5.10 13.16 5.92
N LYS A 113 -5.94 12.88 4.93
CA LYS A 113 -7.23 12.17 5.08
C LYS A 113 -7.09 10.76 5.67
N ASP A 114 -5.92 10.14 5.55
CA ASP A 114 -5.63 8.76 5.93
C ASP A 114 -4.75 8.68 7.19
N GLU A 115 -4.28 9.81 7.76
CA GLU A 115 -3.37 9.81 8.90
C GLU A 115 -3.95 9.08 10.12
N GLN A 116 -5.20 9.37 10.49
CA GLN A 116 -5.86 8.71 11.61
C GLN A 116 -6.01 7.21 11.35
N LEU A 117 -6.38 6.82 10.12
CA LEU A 117 -6.48 5.42 9.73
C LEU A 117 -5.14 4.70 9.91
N VAL A 118 -4.04 5.31 9.49
CA VAL A 118 -2.69 4.73 9.61
C VAL A 118 -2.23 4.62 11.06
N ARG A 119 -2.58 5.58 11.93
CA ARG A 119 -2.21 5.53 13.36
C ARG A 119 -2.94 4.45 14.14
N GLU A 120 -4.22 4.26 13.85
CA GLU A 120 -5.12 3.43 14.66
C GLU A 120 -5.33 2.03 14.07
N GLY A 121 -5.10 1.88 12.77
CA GLY A 121 -5.41 0.66 12.04
C GLY A 121 -4.31 -0.40 12.12
N ASP A 122 -4.70 -1.65 11.90
CA ASP A 122 -3.79 -2.77 11.82
C ASP A 122 -3.11 -2.81 10.46
N ILE A 123 -1.79 -2.72 10.45
CA ILE A 123 -0.99 -2.86 9.23
C ILE A 123 -0.97 -4.33 8.78
N ARG A 124 -1.22 -4.54 7.49
CA ARG A 124 -1.22 -5.84 6.83
C ARG A 124 -0.15 -5.90 5.74
N ASP A 125 -0.01 -7.08 5.13
CA ASP A 125 0.90 -7.28 4.01
C ASP A 125 0.61 -6.19 2.96
N SER A 126 1.68 -5.55 2.52
CA SER A 126 1.64 -4.31 1.76
C SER A 126 2.58 -4.41 0.56
N GLU A 127 2.59 -3.40 -0.31
CA GLU A 127 3.33 -3.48 -1.56
C GLU A 127 4.23 -2.26 -1.75
N LEU A 128 5.52 -2.48 -2.02
CA LEU A 128 6.42 -1.45 -2.53
C LEU A 128 6.29 -1.38 -4.06
N VAL A 129 6.00 -0.18 -4.53
CA VAL A 129 5.69 0.13 -5.93
C VAL A 129 6.60 1.24 -6.43
N ARG A 130 7.18 1.02 -7.61
CA ARG A 130 7.92 2.05 -8.36
C ARG A 130 7.02 2.59 -9.45
N ARG A 131 6.77 3.90 -9.46
CA ARG A 131 5.92 4.55 -10.47
C ARG A 131 6.45 5.94 -10.79
N ASP A 132 6.65 6.23 -12.07
CA ASP A 132 7.12 7.54 -12.57
C ASP A 132 8.41 8.01 -11.85
N GLY A 133 9.36 7.09 -11.66
CA GLY A 133 10.63 7.35 -10.96
C GLY A 133 10.51 7.54 -9.45
N ASN A 134 9.30 7.49 -8.88
CA ASN A 134 9.03 7.66 -7.45
C ASN A 134 8.73 6.31 -6.78
N TRP A 135 8.97 6.26 -5.48
CA TRP A 135 8.69 5.11 -4.63
C TRP A 135 7.44 5.32 -3.79
N TYR A 136 6.59 4.30 -3.75
CA TYR A 136 5.39 4.28 -2.94
C TYR A 136 5.30 2.97 -2.17
N VAL A 137 4.80 3.02 -0.95
CA VAL A 137 4.26 1.85 -0.28
C VAL A 137 2.74 1.96 -0.33
N HIS A 138 2.10 1.00 -0.99
CA HIS A 138 0.67 0.77 -0.90
C HIS A 138 0.41 0.03 0.41
N LEU A 139 0.25 0.81 1.48
CA LEU A 139 0.08 0.33 2.83
C LEU A 139 -1.35 -0.17 3.02
N VAL A 140 -1.52 -1.46 3.27
CA VAL A 140 -2.83 -2.04 3.55
C VAL A 140 -3.11 -1.91 5.03
N VAL A 141 -4.16 -1.15 5.36
CA VAL A 141 -4.59 -0.90 6.73
C VAL A 141 -5.97 -1.52 6.94
N LYS A 142 -6.10 -2.34 7.98
CA LYS A 142 -7.36 -2.96 8.38
C LYS A 142 -7.90 -2.26 9.62
N ARG A 143 -9.19 -1.94 9.63
CA ARG A 143 -9.88 -1.40 10.81
C ARG A 143 -11.26 -2.01 10.98
N SER A 144 -11.74 -2.01 12.22
CA SER A 144 -13.14 -2.28 12.54
C SER A 144 -13.95 -0.99 12.43
N VAL A 145 -15.05 -1.03 11.69
CA VAL A 145 -16.00 0.08 11.60
C VAL A 145 -17.36 -0.36 12.11
N THR A 146 -18.02 0.52 12.84
CA THR A 146 -19.42 0.32 13.24
C THR A 146 -20.31 0.78 12.10
N VAL A 147 -21.01 -0.17 11.49
CA VAL A 147 -22.06 0.10 10.51
C VAL A 147 -23.34 0.36 11.29
N GLN A 148 -23.92 1.54 11.11
CA GLN A 148 -25.22 1.88 11.68
C GLN A 148 -26.32 1.10 10.95
N ASP A 149 -27.35 0.69 11.70
CA ASP A 149 -28.48 -0.05 11.14
C ASP A 149 -29.57 0.91 10.61
N GLU A 150 -29.53 2.18 11.00
CA GLU A 150 -30.36 3.26 10.49
C GLU A 150 -29.50 4.43 9.98
N TYR A 151 -29.95 5.09 8.92
CA TYR A 151 -29.29 6.24 8.30
C TYR A 151 -30.29 7.39 8.13
N ASP A 152 -29.84 8.63 8.29
CA ASP A 152 -30.71 9.81 8.19
C ASP A 152 -31.08 10.14 6.74
N ASP A 153 -30.13 10.00 5.81
CA ASP A 153 -30.29 10.40 4.41
C ASP A 153 -29.79 9.31 3.43
N VAL A 154 -30.25 9.40 2.17
CA VAL A 154 -29.78 8.55 1.07
C VAL A 154 -29.13 9.40 -0.02
N LEU A 155 -27.87 9.08 -0.34
CA LEU A 155 -27.14 9.65 -1.48
C LEU A 155 -27.04 8.60 -2.60
N ALA A 156 -27.87 8.72 -3.63
CA ALA A 156 -27.78 7.88 -4.81
C ALA A 156 -26.75 8.47 -5.79
N ILE A 157 -25.82 7.64 -6.28
CA ILE A 157 -24.82 8.01 -7.28
C ILE A 157 -24.98 7.05 -8.47
N ASP A 158 -25.34 7.59 -9.64
CA ASP A 158 -25.42 6.87 -10.91
C ASP A 158 -24.24 7.23 -11.81
N MET A 159 -23.57 6.22 -12.36
CA MET A 159 -22.38 6.36 -13.19
C MET A 159 -22.77 6.09 -14.66
N GLY A 160 -22.67 7.11 -15.53
CA GLY A 160 -23.15 7.01 -16.91
C GLY A 160 -22.08 7.31 -17.97
N ALA A 161 -22.32 6.87 -19.20
CA ALA A 161 -21.43 7.15 -20.34
C ALA A 161 -21.44 8.63 -20.77
N ARG A 162 -22.57 9.33 -20.56
CA ARG A 162 -22.72 10.76 -20.88
C ARG A 162 -22.29 11.67 -19.72
N TRP A 163 -22.52 11.23 -18.49
CA TRP A 163 -22.21 11.97 -17.27
C TRP A 163 -21.39 11.06 -16.35
N VAL A 164 -20.16 11.48 -16.02
CA VAL A 164 -19.23 10.68 -15.21
C VAL A 164 -19.87 10.22 -13.90
N ALA A 165 -20.66 11.09 -13.26
CA ALA A 165 -21.52 10.74 -12.14
C ALA A 165 -22.72 11.71 -12.07
N THR A 166 -23.92 11.19 -11.82
CA THR A 166 -25.13 11.94 -11.48
C THR A 166 -25.53 11.61 -10.05
N CYS A 167 -25.90 12.63 -9.27
CA CYS A 167 -26.24 12.44 -7.87
C CYS A 167 -27.68 12.89 -7.58
N ALA A 168 -28.42 12.06 -6.83
CA ALA A 168 -29.71 12.40 -6.25
C ALA A 168 -29.63 12.29 -4.73
N PHE A 169 -30.04 13.34 -4.04
CA PHE A 169 -30.10 13.40 -2.58
C PHE A 169 -31.56 13.42 -2.16
N LEU A 170 -31.98 12.41 -1.40
CA LEU A 170 -33.32 12.33 -0.84
C LEU A 170 -33.21 12.46 0.67
N SER A 171 -33.79 13.54 1.21
CA SER A 171 -33.89 13.79 2.64
C SER A 171 -35.03 13.03 3.30
N ASP A 172 -35.98 12.49 2.52
CA ASP A 172 -36.96 11.55 3.00
C ASP A 172 -36.58 10.13 2.57
N ARG A 173 -36.58 9.19 3.53
CA ARG A 173 -36.19 7.78 3.34
C ARG A 173 -37.06 7.00 2.30
N LYS A 174 -37.90 7.68 1.52
CA LYS A 174 -38.76 7.12 0.47
C LYS A 174 -38.00 7.08 -0.85
N THR A 175 -37.27 6.00 -1.07
CA THR A 175 -36.70 5.72 -2.40
C THR A 175 -37.50 4.62 -3.08
N THR A 176 -38.09 4.92 -4.24
CA THR A 176 -38.61 3.91 -5.16
C THR A 176 -37.50 3.63 -6.19
N PHE A 177 -36.95 2.41 -6.16
CA PHE A 177 -36.00 1.97 -7.17
C PHE A 177 -36.77 1.52 -8.41
N TYR A 178 -36.50 2.14 -9.57
CA TYR A 178 -37.20 1.88 -10.84
C TYR A 178 -36.40 1.03 -11.83
N GLY A 179 -35.24 0.50 -11.43
CA GLY A 179 -34.43 -0.40 -12.24
C GLY A 179 -34.63 -1.85 -11.81
N GLU A 180 -35.15 -2.67 -12.73
CA GLU A 180 -35.01 -4.14 -12.71
C GLU A 180 -33.77 -4.56 -13.50
#